data_AF-A0A962CDF2-F1
#
_entry.id   AF-A0A962CDF2-F1
#
_cell.length_a   1.000
_cell.length_b   1.000
_cell.length_c   1.000
_cell.angle_alpha   90.00
_cell.angle_beta   90.00
_cell.angle_gamma   90.00
#
_symmetry.space_group_name_H-M   'P 1'
#
loop_
_entity.id
_entity.type
_entity.pdbx_description
1 polymer ?
#
loop_
_entity_poly.entity_id
_entity_poly.type
_entity_poly.pdbx_seq_one_letter_code
_entity_poly.pdbx_strand_id
1 'polypeptide(L)' 'MSTELVTFFRFDEADADPDIWARLNSERFKVRVKACYCSVLGDCWMYDSTARDAEALPGCPAISEESRWHG' A
#
# COMPACT_ATOMS: atom_id res chain seq x y z
N MET A 1 -7.20 11.74 -15.54
CA MET A 1 -6.73 10.96 -14.38
C MET A 1 -6.50 9.54 -14.85
N SER A 2 -5.25 9.13 -15.01
CA SER A 2 -4.90 7.73 -15.29
C SER A 2 -5.00 6.97 -13.98
N THR A 3 -5.87 5.97 -13.89
CA THR A 3 -5.94 5.10 -12.72
C THR A 3 -4.86 4.04 -12.88
N GLU A 4 -3.76 4.17 -12.13
CA GLU A 4 -2.73 3.14 -12.09
C GLU A 4 -3.13 2.09 -11.04
N LEU A 5 -3.33 0.84 -11.48
CA LEU A 5 -3.61 -0.28 -10.59
C LEU A 5 -2.29 -1.00 -10.28
N VAL A 6 -1.94 -1.05 -9.00
CA VAL A 6 -0.79 -1.82 -8.50
C VAL A 6 -1.31 -3.05 -7.78
N THR A 7 -1.12 -4.22 -8.39
CA THR A 7 -1.44 -5.52 -7.76
C THR A 7 -0.22 -6.01 -7.00
N PHE A 8 -0.33 -6.08 -5.67
CA PHE A 8 0.75 -6.61 -4.80
C PHE A 8 0.51 -8.06 -4.39
N PHE A 9 -0.75 -8.46 -4.21
CA PHE A 9 -1.15 -9.82 -3.85
C PHE A 9 -2.63 -10.02 -4.16
N ARG A 10 -3.01 -11.20 -4.68
CA ARG A 10 -4.41 -11.56 -4.95
C ARG A 10 -4.65 -13.02 -4.59
N PHE A 11 -5.70 -13.27 -3.81
CA PHE A 11 -6.16 -14.61 -3.46
C PHE A 11 -7.69 -14.58 -3.33
N ASP A 12 -8.37 -15.08 -4.36
CA ASP A 12 -9.81 -14.98 -4.49
C ASP A 12 -10.52 -16.06 -3.69
N GLU A 13 -11.63 -15.71 -3.03
CA GLU A 13 -12.40 -16.63 -2.17
C GLU A 13 -13.01 -17.78 -2.96
N ALA A 14 -13.49 -17.50 -4.18
CA ALA A 14 -14.25 -18.45 -5.00
C ALA A 14 -13.46 -19.71 -5.38
N ASP A 15 -12.13 -19.61 -5.47
CA ASP A 15 -11.25 -20.69 -5.93
C ASP A 15 -10.36 -21.24 -4.79
N ALA A 16 -10.56 -20.78 -3.55
CA ALA A 16 -9.70 -21.09 -2.42
C ALA A 16 -10.31 -22.14 -1.48
N ASP A 17 -9.43 -22.87 -0.78
CA ASP A 17 -9.83 -23.64 0.39
C ASP A 17 -10.41 -22.69 1.46
N PRO A 18 -11.61 -22.95 2.01
CA PRO A 18 -12.28 -22.02 2.92
C PRO A 18 -11.47 -21.70 4.18
N ASP A 19 -10.76 -22.69 4.75
CA ASP A 19 -9.99 -22.52 5.97
C ASP A 19 -8.72 -21.70 5.71
N ILE A 20 -8.05 -21.95 4.59
CA ILE A 20 -6.88 -21.16 4.16
C ILE A 20 -7.30 -19.72 3.87
N TRP A 21 -8.39 -19.51 3.13
CA TRP A 21 -8.86 -18.19 2.79
C TRP A 21 -9.27 -17.39 4.04
N ALA A 22 -10.04 -18.00 4.95
CA ALA A 22 -10.47 -17.34 6.17
C ALA A 22 -9.28 -16.89 7.03
N ARG A 23 -8.26 -17.75 7.17
CA ARG A 23 -7.02 -17.41 7.90
C ARG A 23 -6.31 -16.24 7.23
N LEU A 24 -6.06 -16.31 5.93
CA LEU A 24 -5.38 -15.23 5.22
C LEU A 24 -6.16 -13.91 5.25
N ASN A 25 -7.48 -13.98 5.05
CA ASN A 25 -8.34 -12.81 5.08
C ASN A 25 -8.32 -12.13 6.46
N SER A 26 -8.24 -12.90 7.55
CA SER A 26 -8.11 -12.32 8.90
C SER A 26 -6.80 -11.56 9.10
N GLU A 27 -5.73 -11.99 8.42
CA GLU A 27 -4.40 -11.39 8.50
C GLU A 27 -4.27 -10.10 7.67
N ARG A 28 -5.22 -9.80 6.76
CA ARG A 28 -5.16 -8.62 5.87
C ARG A 28 -5.02 -7.29 6.62
N PHE A 29 -5.54 -7.22 7.84
CA PHE A 29 -5.47 -6.02 8.69
C PHE A 29 -4.08 -5.78 9.30
N LYS A 30 -3.19 -6.78 9.24
CA LYS A 30 -1.80 -6.64 9.71
C LYS A 30 -0.89 -6.03 8.64
N VAL A 31 -1.37 -5.92 7.39
CA VAL A 31 -0.65 -5.24 6.32
C VAL A 31 -0.47 -3.78 6.70
N ARG A 32 0.78 -3.31 6.63
CA ARG A 32 1.14 -1.91 6.86
C ARG A 32 1.51 -1.28 5.53
N VAL A 33 0.97 -0.08 5.31
CA VAL A 33 1.20 0.70 4.10
C VAL A 33 1.84 2.01 4.47
N LYS A 34 2.86 2.39 3.69
CA LYS A 34 3.42 3.73 3.63
C LYS A 34 3.20 4.26 2.23
N ALA A 35 2.64 5.46 2.12
CA ALA A 35 2.38 6.10 0.85
C ALA A 35 2.79 7.57 0.94
N CYS A 36 3.54 8.04 -0.05
CA CYS A 36 3.83 9.45 -0.17
C CYS A 36 2.94 10.07 -1.26
N TYR A 37 2.37 11.22 -0.96
CA TYR A 37 1.53 11.97 -1.86
C TYR A 37 2.01 13.42 -1.93
N CYS A 38 2.24 13.92 -3.15
CA CYS A 38 2.44 15.33 -3.42
C CYS A 38 1.20 15.88 -4.12
N SER A 39 0.64 16.96 -3.57
CA SER A 39 -0.42 17.71 -4.20
C SER A 39 0.08 18.44 -5.45
N VAL A 40 -0.87 18.91 -6.25
CA VAL A 40 -0.59 19.77 -7.41
C VAL A 40 0.00 21.13 -7.04
N LEU A 41 -0.14 21.56 -5.78
CA LEU A 41 0.41 22.81 -5.27
C LEU A 41 1.86 22.68 -4.76
N GLY A 42 2.39 21.46 -4.77
CA GLY A 42 3.78 21.17 -4.37
C GLY A 42 3.93 20.71 -2.92
N ASP A 43 2.87 20.80 -2.11
CA ASP A 43 2.89 20.26 -0.74
C ASP A 43 2.88 18.73 -0.77
N CYS A 44 3.74 18.09 0.01
CA CYS A 44 3.85 16.64 0.09
C CYS A 44 3.67 16.13 1.51
N TRP A 45 3.11 14.92 1.62
CA TRP A 45 2.90 14.23 2.90
C TRP A 45 3.23 12.75 2.79
N MET A 46 3.76 12.20 3.88
CA MET A 46 3.88 10.77 4.11
C MET A 46 2.71 10.29 4.95
N TYR A 47 1.92 9.41 4.35
CA TYR A 47 0.96 8.58 5.07
C TYR A 47 1.66 7.30 5.56
N ASP A 48 1.51 7.00 6.84
CA ASP A 48 1.86 5.72 7.43
C ASP A 48 0.61 5.16 8.12
N SER A 49 0.16 3.98 7.71
CA SER A 49 -1.00 3.27 8.30
C SER A 49 -0.89 2.99 9.80
N THR A 50 0.30 3.14 10.39
CA THR A 50 0.54 3.01 11.83
C THR A 50 0.52 4.34 12.58
N ALA A 51 0.62 5.45 11.87
CA ALA A 51 0.55 6.80 12.42
C ALA A 51 -0.89 7.34 12.39
N ARG A 52 -1.19 8.28 13.29
CA ARG A 52 -2.51 8.95 13.32
C ARG A 52 -2.63 10.04 12.26
N ASP A 53 -1.54 10.78 12.08
CA ASP A 53 -1.49 11.95 11.20
C ASP A 53 -0.42 11.76 10.13
N ALA A 54 -0.64 12.36 8.96
CA ALA A 54 0.34 12.36 7.89
C ALA A 54 1.47 13.36 8.20
N GLU A 55 2.71 12.98 7.92
CA GLU A 55 3.89 13.80 8.15
C GLU A 55 4.17 14.66 6.91
N ALA A 56 4.31 15.97 7.06
CA ALA A 56 4.67 16.85 5.95
C ALA A 56 6.14 16.64 5.56
N LEU A 57 6.41 16.52 4.26
CA LEU A 57 7.75 16.30 3.72
C LEU A 57 8.05 17.30 2.59
N PRO A 58 9.34 17.65 2.34
CA PRO A 58 9.72 18.51 1.23
C PRO A 58 9.54 17.86 -0.16
N GLY A 59 9.35 16.55 -0.22
CA GLY A 59 9.18 15.80 -1.47
C GLY A 59 9.06 14.31 -1.22
N CYS A 60 8.43 13.59 -2.16
CA CYS A 60 8.33 12.14 -2.05
C CYS A 60 9.65 11.44 -2.37
N PRO A 61 10.08 10.46 -1.54
CA PRO A 61 11.29 9.70 -1.82
C PRO A 61 11.09 8.85 -3.06
N ALA A 62 12.09 8.83 -3.94
CA ALA A 62 12.14 7.88 -5.03
C ALA A 62 12.41 6.48 -4.45
N ILE A 63 11.46 5.56 -4.57
CA ILE A 63 11.70 4.15 -4.23
C ILE A 63 12.44 3.52 -5.41
N SER A 64 13.65 3.03 -5.16
CA SER A 64 14.46 2.35 -6.16
C SER A 64 13.76 1.08 -6.66
N GLU A 65 14.03 0.66 -7.90
CA GLU A 65 13.36 -0.49 -8.47
C GLU A 65 13.60 -1.75 -7.64
N GLU A 66 14.81 -1.99 -7.13
CA GLU A 66 15.10 -3.13 -6.26
C GLU A 66 14.38 -3.11 -4.91
N SER A 67 13.93 -1.93 -4.47
CA SER A 67 13.16 -1.76 -3.23
C SER A 67 11.66 -1.79 -3.47
N ARG A 68 11.22 -1.82 -4.74
CA ARG A 68 9.81 -2.05 -5.09
C ARG A 68 9.53 -3.54 -4.95
N TRP A 69 8.33 -3.87 -4.51
CA TRP A 69 7.91 -5.26 -4.40
C TRP A 69 8.02 -5.96 -5.77
N HIS A 70 8.79 -7.05 -5.82
CA HIS A 70 8.85 -7.97 -6.94
C HIS A 70 8.13 -9.25 -6.48
N GLY A 71 6.92 -9.47 -7.02
CA GLY A 71 5.98 -10.54 -6.64
C GLY A 71 6.61 -11.85 -6.20
#